data_AF-A0A2T1D0U0-F1
#
_entry.id   AF-A0A2T1D0U0-F1
#
_cell.length_a   1.000
_cell.length_b   1.000
_cell.length_c   1.000
_cell.angle_alpha   90.00
_cell.angle_beta   90.00
_cell.angle_gamma   90.00
#
_symmetry.space_group_name_H-M   'P 1'
#
loop_
_entity.id
_entity.type
_entity.pdbx_description
1 polymer ?
#
loop_
_entity_poly.entity_id
_entity_poly.type
_entity_poly.pdbx_seq_one_letter_code
_entity_poly.pdbx_strand_id
1 'polypeptide(L)'
;MAISPDQSGSDAYVDISWNLISDSPTLQDQLLRLQSAAVLGIDCETTGLDPHTNQIRLIQLAVPNQPVIIIDLFKISKIDSFFIQQILSGSVLKIFHNGKFDWQFLTQAGLQPKEPFFDTQIAYRVLTAGLKTGLSLQTLAHKLLNIELDKAQQVSNWNKPLTKKQLQYAALNDHALFP
;
A
#
# COMPACT_ATOMS: atom_id res chain seq x y z
N MET A 1 9.07 21.81 -46.65
CA MET A 1 8.15 22.06 -45.52
C MET A 1 7.74 20.69 -45.00
N ALA A 2 8.54 20.12 -44.10
CA ALA A 2 8.31 18.79 -43.55
C ALA A 2 7.63 18.95 -42.19
N ILE A 3 6.45 18.36 -42.07
CA ILE A 3 5.69 18.26 -40.82
C ILE A 3 6.40 17.23 -39.96
N SER A 4 6.97 17.67 -38.83
CA SER A 4 7.48 16.76 -37.80
C SER A 4 6.31 16.18 -37.00
N PRO A 5 6.38 14.91 -36.59
CA PRO A 5 5.27 14.23 -35.95
C PRO A 5 5.10 14.69 -34.51
N ASP A 6 3.82 14.78 -34.16
CA ASP A 6 3.20 14.86 -32.84
C ASP A 6 4.01 14.16 -31.75
N GLN A 7 4.42 14.93 -30.73
CA GLN A 7 5.00 14.39 -29.51
C GLN A 7 3.88 13.84 -28.66
N SER A 8 3.66 12.53 -28.81
CA SER A 8 2.88 11.69 -27.89
C SER A 8 3.22 12.02 -26.43
N GLY A 9 2.19 12.27 -25.63
CA GLY A 9 2.29 12.60 -24.22
C GLY A 9 3.23 11.66 -23.46
N SER A 10 4.15 12.27 -22.71
CA SER A 10 4.94 11.57 -21.72
C SER A 10 4.03 11.20 -20.55
N ASP A 11 3.57 9.95 -20.50
CA ASP A 11 3.07 9.35 -19.26
C ASP A 11 4.22 9.41 -18.24
N ALA A 12 4.22 10.44 -17.39
CA ALA A 12 5.18 10.60 -16.32
C ALA A 12 4.87 9.54 -15.26
N TYR A 13 5.36 8.33 -15.45
CA TYR A 13 5.38 7.32 -14.40
C TYR A 13 6.20 7.90 -13.24
N VAL A 14 5.55 8.07 -12.08
CA VAL A 14 6.25 8.44 -10.85
C VAL A 14 7.23 7.32 -10.54
N ASP A 15 8.54 7.61 -10.60
CA ASP A 15 9.57 6.63 -10.28
C ASP A 15 9.69 6.52 -8.76
N ILE A 16 8.96 5.55 -8.20
CA ILE A 16 8.90 5.31 -6.75
C ILE A 16 9.95 4.28 -6.38
N SER A 17 10.82 4.68 -5.45
CA SER A 17 11.77 3.77 -4.83
C SER A 17 11.05 2.86 -3.84
N TRP A 18 11.37 1.57 -3.87
CA TRP A 18 10.82 0.57 -2.94
C TRP A 18 11.87 -0.48 -2.57
N ASN A 19 11.70 -1.06 -1.39
CA ASN A 19 12.55 -2.12 -0.84
C ASN A 19 11.70 -3.36 -0.60
N LEU A 20 11.99 -4.45 -1.32
CA LEU A 20 11.36 -5.74 -1.08
C LEU A 20 12.06 -6.46 0.08
N ILE A 21 11.31 -6.77 1.13
CA ILE A 21 11.76 -7.53 2.29
C ILE A 21 11.26 -8.96 2.16
N SER A 22 12.18 -9.92 2.23
CA SER A 22 11.90 -11.36 2.09
C SER A 22 12.66 -12.22 3.10
N ASP A 23 13.27 -11.60 4.11
CA ASP A 23 14.02 -12.25 5.17
C ASP A 23 13.87 -11.48 6.50
N SER A 24 14.00 -12.21 7.60
CA SER A 24 13.74 -11.69 8.95
C SER A 24 14.76 -10.66 9.45
N PRO A 25 16.08 -10.81 9.20
CA PRO A 25 17.05 -9.79 9.60
C PRO A 25 16.78 -8.42 8.96
N THR A 26 16.49 -8.40 7.64
CA THR A 26 16.15 -7.16 6.94
C THR A 26 14.83 -6.59 7.43
N LEU A 27 13.83 -7.44 7.71
CA LEU A 27 12.56 -7.01 8.30
C LEU A 27 12.77 -6.26 9.61
N GLN A 28 13.55 -6.82 10.53
CA GLN A 28 13.79 -6.21 11.82
C GLN A 28 14.51 -4.85 11.69
N ASP A 29 15.58 -4.77 10.90
CA ASP A 29 16.32 -3.52 10.68
C ASP A 29 15.45 -2.42 10.06
N GLN A 30 14.65 -2.75 9.05
CA GLN A 30 13.80 -1.77 8.37
C GLN A 30 12.65 -1.29 9.27
N LEU A 31 11.99 -2.19 10.00
CA LEU A 31 10.87 -1.80 10.87
C LEU A 31 11.31 -0.98 12.09
N LEU A 32 12.53 -1.19 12.60
CA LEU A 32 13.09 -0.33 13.65
C LEU A 32 13.18 1.14 13.21
N ARG A 33 13.48 1.40 11.93
CA ARG A 33 13.56 2.76 11.37
C ARG A 33 12.19 3.44 11.28
N LEU A 34 11.12 2.66 11.17
CA LEU A 34 9.75 3.17 11.08
C LEU A 34 9.14 3.52 12.45
N GLN A 35 9.73 3.07 13.56
CA GLN A 35 9.19 3.33 14.90
C GLN A 35 9.15 4.82 15.26
N SER A 36 10.03 5.64 14.66
CA SER A 36 10.07 7.09 14.87
C SER A 36 9.18 7.87 13.89
N ALA A 37 8.53 7.21 12.94
CA ALA A 37 7.65 7.87 11.99
C ALA A 37 6.40 8.41 12.70
N ALA A 38 5.98 9.62 12.33
CA ALA A 38 4.74 10.20 12.85
C ALA A 38 3.49 9.58 12.20
N VAL A 39 3.61 9.21 10.92
CA VAL A 39 2.55 8.64 10.09
C VAL A 39 3.10 7.46 9.29
N LEU A 40 2.25 6.49 9.00
CA LEU A 40 2.60 5.28 8.28
C LEU A 40 1.43 4.85 7.39
N GLY A 41 1.63 4.85 6.08
CA GLY A 41 0.72 4.28 5.09
C GLY A 41 0.78 2.77 5.15
N ILE A 42 -0.37 2.12 5.01
CA ILE A 42 -0.49 0.67 5.00
C ILE A 42 -1.50 0.26 3.93
N ASP A 43 -1.08 -0.67 3.08
CA ASP A 43 -1.91 -1.37 2.10
C ASP A 43 -1.58 -2.88 2.13
N CYS A 44 -2.47 -3.71 1.61
CA CYS A 44 -2.27 -5.15 1.50
C CYS A 44 -2.64 -5.69 0.11
N GLU A 45 -1.75 -6.50 -0.47
CA GLU A 45 -2.10 -7.32 -1.63
C GLU A 45 -2.42 -8.75 -1.19
N THR A 46 -3.52 -9.30 -1.67
CA THR A 46 -4.11 -10.54 -1.18
C THR A 46 -4.30 -11.55 -2.31
N THR A 47 -4.36 -12.84 -1.97
CA THR A 47 -4.57 -13.90 -2.97
C THR A 47 -6.01 -14.00 -3.48
N GLY A 48 -6.92 -13.20 -2.92
CA GLY A 48 -8.34 -13.10 -3.25
C GLY A 48 -9.04 -12.18 -2.25
N LEU A 49 -10.36 -12.03 -2.35
CA LEU A 49 -11.10 -11.00 -1.61
C LEU A 49 -11.70 -11.45 -0.27
N ASP A 50 -11.69 -12.75 0.01
CA ASP A 50 -12.27 -13.29 1.24
C ASP A 50 -11.16 -13.61 2.26
N PRO A 51 -11.09 -12.88 3.39
CA PRO A 51 -10.06 -13.12 4.39
C PRO A 51 -10.13 -14.53 4.97
N HIS A 52 -11.28 -15.20 4.99
CA HIS A 52 -11.39 -16.53 5.59
C HIS A 52 -10.83 -17.66 4.70
N THR A 53 -10.73 -17.43 3.40
CA THR A 53 -10.27 -18.43 2.41
C THR A 53 -9.03 -17.99 1.64
N ASN A 54 -8.65 -16.72 1.73
CA ASN A 54 -7.47 -16.14 1.11
C ASN A 54 -6.51 -15.60 2.16
N GLN A 55 -5.30 -15.26 1.74
CA GLN A 55 -4.24 -14.79 2.62
C GLN A 55 -3.54 -13.57 2.03
N ILE A 56 -2.89 -12.82 2.91
CA ILE A 56 -2.06 -11.68 2.50
C ILE A 56 -0.81 -12.20 1.79
N ARG A 57 -0.54 -11.66 0.61
CA ARG A 57 0.71 -11.86 -0.13
C ARG A 57 1.75 -10.82 0.25
N LEU A 58 1.37 -9.54 0.19
CA LEU A 58 2.24 -8.41 0.51
C LEU A 58 1.59 -7.49 1.54
N ILE A 59 2.43 -6.91 2.42
CA ILE A 59 2.09 -5.71 3.17
C ILE A 59 2.99 -4.59 2.68
N GLN A 60 2.42 -3.44 2.35
CA GLN A 60 3.17 -2.23 2.04
C GLN A 60 3.18 -1.29 3.25
N LEU A 61 4.32 -0.64 3.46
CA LEU A 61 4.53 0.36 4.49
C LEU A 61 5.21 1.60 3.89
N ALA A 62 4.47 2.70 3.82
CA ALA A 62 4.94 3.96 3.26
C ALA A 62 5.10 5.03 4.34
N VAL A 63 6.21 5.77 4.26
CA VAL A 63 6.45 6.97 5.07
C VAL A 63 6.84 8.11 4.12
N PRO A 64 6.40 9.35 4.35
CA PRO A 64 6.75 10.47 3.48
C PRO A 64 8.27 10.58 3.26
N ASN A 65 8.66 10.81 2.00
CA ASN A 65 10.06 10.99 1.57
C ASN A 65 10.99 9.79 1.84
N GLN A 66 10.45 8.59 2.00
CA GLN A 66 11.23 7.35 2.14
C GLN A 66 10.80 6.32 1.09
N PRO A 67 11.68 5.37 0.72
CA PRO A 67 11.28 4.24 -0.12
C PRO A 67 10.14 3.44 0.53
N VAL A 68 9.19 2.99 -0.27
CA VAL A 68 8.11 2.11 0.22
C VAL A 68 8.68 0.75 0.59
N ILE A 69 8.40 0.29 1.80
CA ILE A 69 8.77 -1.05 2.24
C ILE A 69 7.68 -2.02 1.78
N ILE A 70 8.07 -3.07 1.06
CA ILE A 70 7.16 -4.13 0.61
C ILE A 70 7.58 -5.42 1.30
N ILE A 71 6.70 -6.00 2.11
CA ILE A 71 7.00 -7.21 2.87
C ILE A 71 6.33 -8.42 2.19
N ASP A 72 7.13 -9.38 1.71
CA ASP A 72 6.61 -10.66 1.18
C ASP A 72 6.30 -11.63 2.33
N LEU A 73 5.02 -11.71 2.71
CA LEU A 73 4.60 -12.55 3.84
C LEU A 73 4.73 -14.05 3.59
N PHE A 74 4.92 -14.54 2.36
CA PHE A 74 5.19 -15.98 2.18
C PHE A 74 6.65 -16.32 2.43
N LYS A 75 7.51 -15.32 2.56
CA LYS A 75 8.94 -15.49 2.86
C LYS A 75 9.27 -15.18 4.32
N ILE A 76 8.39 -14.48 5.01
CA ILE A 76 8.53 -14.16 6.44
C ILE A 76 7.94 -15.28 7.30
N SER A 77 8.67 -15.68 8.34
CA SER A 77 8.16 -16.68 9.29
C SER A 77 7.06 -16.09 10.18
N LYS A 78 6.17 -16.94 10.69
CA LYS A 78 5.11 -16.52 11.62
C LYS A 78 5.67 -15.94 12.93
N ILE A 79 6.90 -16.28 13.33
CA ILE A 79 7.53 -15.71 14.53
C ILE A 79 7.97 -14.28 14.23
N ASP A 80 8.51 -14.04 13.04
CA ASP A 80 9.06 -12.74 12.65
C ASP A 80 7.97 -11.72 12.30
N SER A 81 6.75 -12.16 12.02
CA SER A 81 5.59 -11.26 11.88
C SER A 81 5.28 -10.46 13.16
N PHE A 82 5.87 -10.85 14.31
CA PHE A 82 5.83 -10.05 15.52
C PHE A 82 6.39 -8.63 15.32
N PHE A 83 7.42 -8.44 14.49
CA PHE A 83 7.94 -7.10 14.23
C PHE A 83 6.92 -6.22 13.51
N ILE A 84 6.15 -6.80 12.59
CA ILE A 84 5.04 -6.13 11.92
C ILE A 84 3.97 -5.76 12.95
N GLN A 85 3.61 -6.70 13.83
CA GLN A 85 2.65 -6.46 14.91
C GLN A 85 3.06 -5.28 15.82
N GLN A 86 4.35 -5.14 16.16
CA GLN A 86 4.82 -4.04 17.00
C GLN A 86 4.52 -2.68 16.38
N ILE A 87 4.70 -2.54 15.06
CA ILE A 87 4.37 -1.31 14.33
C ILE A 87 2.85 -1.09 14.27
N LEU A 88 2.10 -2.13 13.90
CA LEU A 88 0.64 -2.06 13.77
C LEU A 88 -0.09 -1.72 15.07
N SER A 89 0.48 -2.13 16.21
CA SER A 89 -0.05 -1.82 17.55
C SER A 89 0.67 -0.69 18.28
N GLY A 90 1.65 -0.07 17.63
CA GLY A 90 2.39 1.08 18.15
C GLY A 90 1.63 2.40 18.04
N SER A 91 2.27 3.46 18.52
CA SER A 91 1.69 4.81 18.61
C SER A 91 1.70 5.61 17.31
N VAL A 92 2.35 5.11 16.25
CA VAL A 92 2.33 5.75 14.93
C VAL A 92 0.90 5.86 14.42
N LEU A 93 0.57 6.92 13.67
CA LEU A 93 -0.72 7.04 12.99
C LEU A 93 -0.72 6.17 11.73
N LYS A 94 -1.54 5.11 11.74
CA LYS A 94 -1.70 4.22 10.58
C LYS A 94 -2.70 4.81 9.60
N ILE A 95 -2.30 5.10 8.38
CA ILE A 95 -3.14 5.65 7.33
C ILE A 95 -3.49 4.51 6.36
N PHE A 96 -4.78 4.36 6.10
CA PHE A 96 -5.30 3.41 5.12
C PHE A 96 -6.17 4.13 4.09
N HIS A 97 -6.47 3.44 3.00
CA HIS A 97 -7.58 3.78 2.12
C HIS A 97 -8.51 2.58 1.99
N ASN A 98 -9.77 2.69 2.46
CA ASN A 98 -10.66 1.53 2.59
C ASN A 98 -10.07 0.45 3.55
N GLY A 99 -9.47 0.91 4.64
CA GLY A 99 -8.71 0.08 5.58
C GLY A 99 -9.53 -1.01 6.26
N LYS A 100 -10.86 -0.98 6.16
CA LYS A 100 -11.70 -2.12 6.59
C LYS A 100 -11.25 -3.42 5.93
N PHE A 101 -10.92 -3.38 4.63
CA PHE A 101 -10.49 -4.56 3.89
C PHE A 101 -9.17 -5.10 4.47
N ASP A 102 -8.14 -4.24 4.55
CA ASP A 102 -6.82 -4.59 5.08
C ASP A 102 -6.91 -5.08 6.53
N TRP A 103 -7.72 -4.41 7.34
CA TRP A 103 -7.90 -4.76 8.75
C TRP A 103 -8.42 -6.18 8.93
N GLN A 104 -9.38 -6.62 8.10
CA GLN A 104 -9.92 -7.99 8.17
C GLN A 104 -8.84 -9.02 7.83
N PHE A 105 -8.05 -8.77 6.79
CA PHE A 105 -6.94 -9.64 6.40
C PHE A 105 -5.83 -9.68 7.44
N LEU A 106 -5.42 -8.52 7.97
CA LEU A 106 -4.42 -8.42 9.03
C LEU A 106 -4.87 -9.21 10.26
N THR A 107 -6.11 -9.01 10.70
CA THR A 107 -6.71 -9.73 11.84
C THR A 107 -6.66 -11.25 11.62
N GLN A 108 -7.05 -11.71 10.43
CA GLN A 108 -7.01 -13.13 10.10
C GLN A 108 -5.58 -13.69 10.05
N ALA A 109 -4.60 -12.89 9.62
CA ALA A 109 -3.19 -13.26 9.65
C ALA A 109 -2.60 -13.29 11.09
N GLY A 110 -3.40 -12.98 12.11
CA GLY A 110 -2.96 -12.89 13.51
C GLY A 110 -2.30 -11.57 13.85
N LEU A 111 -2.35 -10.59 12.94
CA LEU A 111 -1.89 -9.22 13.17
C LEU A 111 -3.08 -8.39 13.65
N GLN A 112 -2.93 -7.70 14.77
CA GLN A 112 -3.95 -6.92 15.44
C GLN A 112 -3.55 -5.44 15.41
N PRO A 113 -3.86 -4.71 14.32
CA PRO A 113 -3.71 -3.26 14.30
C PRO A 113 -4.48 -2.61 15.45
N LYS A 114 -3.97 -1.50 15.96
CA LYS A 114 -4.63 -0.72 17.02
C LYS A 114 -4.63 0.75 16.66
N GLU A 115 -5.37 1.54 17.41
CA GLU A 115 -5.31 2.99 17.34
C GLU A 115 -3.87 3.52 17.61
N PRO A 116 -3.49 4.69 17.07
CA PRO A 116 -4.31 5.56 16.21
C PRO A 116 -4.30 5.12 14.74
N PHE A 117 -5.44 5.26 14.05
CA PHE A 117 -5.55 5.04 12.60
C PHE A 117 -6.44 6.09 11.93
N PHE A 118 -6.30 6.24 10.62
CA PHE A 118 -7.07 7.15 9.78
C PHE A 118 -7.39 6.50 8.43
N ASP A 119 -8.64 6.59 7.98
CA ASP A 119 -9.06 6.06 6.68
C ASP A 119 -9.41 7.21 5.73
N THR A 120 -8.59 7.36 4.69
CA THR A 120 -8.73 8.43 3.69
C THR A 120 -10.01 8.33 2.87
N GLN A 121 -10.52 7.11 2.63
CA GLN A 121 -11.76 6.91 1.90
C GLN A 121 -12.95 7.40 2.72
N ILE A 122 -13.00 7.04 4.01
CA ILE A 122 -14.06 7.50 4.92
C ILE A 122 -14.00 9.02 5.08
N ALA A 123 -12.80 9.58 5.30
CA ALA A 123 -12.61 11.02 5.45
C ALA A 123 -13.10 11.78 4.20
N TYR A 124 -12.71 11.34 3.01
CA TYR A 124 -13.13 11.99 1.77
C TYR A 124 -14.63 11.84 1.52
N ARG A 125 -15.24 10.70 1.88
CA ARG A 125 -16.69 10.51 1.82
C ARG A 125 -17.44 11.50 2.71
N VAL A 126 -16.91 11.82 3.90
CA VAL A 126 -17.48 12.83 4.79
C VAL A 126 -17.34 14.23 4.18
N LEU A 127 -16.15 14.58 3.69
CA LEU A 127 -15.88 15.88 3.06
C LEU A 127 -16.76 16.16 1.83
N THR A 128 -17.14 15.11 1.11
CA THR A 128 -17.92 15.19 -0.13
C THR A 128 -19.37 14.70 0.04
N ALA A 129 -19.85 14.62 1.28
CA ALA A 129 -21.20 14.14 1.57
C ALA A 129 -22.25 14.90 0.75
N GLY A 130 -23.11 14.15 0.04
CA GLY A 130 -24.13 14.71 -0.86
C GLY A 130 -23.66 14.96 -2.30
N LEU A 131 -22.37 14.82 -2.59
CA LEU A 131 -21.83 14.92 -3.95
C LEU A 131 -21.67 13.55 -4.59
N LYS A 132 -21.88 13.47 -5.91
CA LYS A 132 -21.53 12.29 -6.70
C LYS A 132 -20.04 12.32 -7.02
N THR A 133 -19.23 11.59 -6.25
CA THR A 133 -17.79 11.48 -6.47
C THR A 133 -17.31 10.05 -6.28
N GLY A 134 -16.30 9.65 -7.05
CA GLY A 134 -15.65 8.36 -6.86
C GLY A 134 -14.78 8.38 -5.62
N LEU A 135 -14.77 7.27 -4.88
CA LEU A 135 -14.08 7.13 -3.61
C LEU A 135 -12.87 6.19 -3.69
N SER A 136 -12.57 5.63 -4.86
CA SER A 136 -11.44 4.71 -5.02
C SER A 136 -10.11 5.45 -4.93
N LEU A 137 -9.07 4.77 -4.47
CA LEU A 137 -7.72 5.33 -4.38
C LEU A 137 -7.27 5.90 -5.73
N GLN A 138 -7.47 5.17 -6.82
CA GLN A 138 -7.19 5.65 -8.19
C GLN A 138 -7.88 6.98 -8.49
N THR A 139 -9.18 7.10 -8.14
CA THR A 139 -9.92 8.34 -8.37
C THR A 139 -9.35 9.50 -7.58
N LEU A 140 -8.99 9.26 -6.31
CA LEU A 140 -8.48 10.31 -5.43
C LEU A 140 -7.04 10.68 -5.74
N ALA A 141 -6.18 9.71 -6.03
CA ALA A 141 -4.80 9.90 -6.46
C ALA A 141 -4.74 10.76 -7.74
N HIS A 142 -5.56 10.44 -8.75
CA HIS A 142 -5.64 11.26 -9.95
C HIS A 142 -6.19 12.66 -9.63
N LYS A 143 -7.31 12.76 -8.92
CA LYS A 143 -7.98 14.04 -8.66
C LYS A 143 -7.19 15.00 -7.78
N LEU A 144 -6.52 14.47 -6.74
CA LEU A 144 -5.89 15.27 -5.69
C LEU A 144 -4.38 15.40 -5.88
N LEU A 145 -3.74 14.39 -6.46
CA LEU A 145 -2.28 14.32 -6.59
C LEU A 145 -1.82 14.31 -8.05
N ASN A 146 -2.74 14.23 -9.01
CA ASN A 146 -2.42 14.04 -10.44
C ASN A 146 -1.55 12.80 -10.69
N ILE A 147 -1.76 11.74 -9.90
CA ILE A 147 -1.08 10.44 -10.02
C ILE A 147 -2.02 9.45 -10.70
N GLU A 148 -1.55 8.82 -11.77
CA GLU A 148 -2.26 7.73 -12.46
C GLU A 148 -1.93 6.38 -11.84
N LEU A 149 -2.96 5.64 -11.40
CA LEU A 149 -2.83 4.28 -10.88
C LEU A 149 -3.37 3.27 -11.89
N ASP A 150 -2.56 2.28 -12.29
CA ASP A 150 -3.00 1.16 -13.13
C ASP A 150 -3.55 0.02 -12.27
N LYS A 151 -4.81 -0.36 -12.49
CA LYS A 151 -5.48 -1.46 -11.76
C LYS A 151 -5.18 -2.85 -12.29
N ALA A 152 -4.42 -2.98 -13.39
CA ALA A 152 -4.17 -4.28 -14.02
C ALA A 152 -3.58 -5.32 -13.05
N GLN A 153 -2.75 -4.89 -12.10
CA GLN A 153 -2.13 -5.79 -11.14
C GLN A 153 -3.03 -6.14 -9.95
N GLN A 154 -4.08 -5.36 -9.67
CA GLN A 154 -5.04 -5.61 -8.58
C GLN A 154 -5.68 -7.00 -8.68
N VAL A 155 -5.99 -7.43 -9.91
CA VAL A 155 -6.62 -8.72 -10.22
C VAL A 155 -5.60 -9.77 -10.71
N SER A 156 -4.31 -9.48 -10.60
CA SER A 156 -3.25 -10.40 -11.02
C SER A 156 -3.13 -11.60 -10.07
N ASN A 157 -2.43 -12.64 -10.50
CA ASN A 157 -2.24 -13.82 -9.67
C ASN A 157 -1.10 -13.61 -8.66
N TRP A 158 -1.48 -13.25 -7.43
CA TRP A 158 -0.58 -13.04 -6.30
C TRP A 158 -0.03 -14.34 -5.67
N ASN A 159 -0.47 -15.52 -6.12
CA ASN A 159 0.10 -16.81 -5.68
C ASN A 159 1.37 -17.22 -6.45
N LYS A 160 1.72 -16.49 -7.52
CA LYS A 160 2.90 -16.76 -8.35
C LYS A 160 4.12 -15.96 -7.88
N PRO A 161 5.34 -16.29 -8.37
CA PRO A 161 6.50 -15.43 -8.17
C PRO A 161 6.20 -13.98 -8.57
N LEU A 162 6.61 -13.04 -7.71
CA LEU A 162 6.32 -11.62 -7.88
C LEU A 162 7.02 -11.09 -9.12
N THR A 163 6.27 -10.36 -9.95
CA THR A 163 6.83 -9.62 -11.06
C THR A 163 7.24 -8.21 -10.63
N LYS A 164 8.18 -7.59 -11.36
CA LYS A 164 8.54 -6.18 -11.11
C LYS A 164 7.32 -5.25 -11.21
N LYS A 165 6.39 -5.53 -12.13
CA LYS A 165 5.15 -4.75 -12.30
C LYS A 165 4.25 -4.81 -11.07
N GLN A 166 4.12 -5.99 -10.46
CA GLN A 166 3.37 -6.16 -9.21
C GLN A 166 3.99 -5.36 -8.05
N LEU A 167 5.32 -5.37 -7.93
CA LEU A 167 6.03 -4.61 -6.90
C LEU A 167 5.90 -3.10 -7.11
N GLN A 168 6.03 -2.63 -8.36
CA GLN A 168 5.82 -1.22 -8.70
C GLN A 168 4.39 -0.76 -8.43
N TYR A 169 3.40 -1.57 -8.82
CA TYR A 169 1.99 -1.31 -8.53
C TYR A 169 1.73 -1.21 -7.02
N ALA A 170 2.19 -2.19 -6.24
CA ALA A 170 2.08 -2.20 -4.79
C ALA A 170 2.71 -0.95 -4.15
N ALA A 171 3.92 -0.58 -4.56
CA ALA A 171 4.59 0.62 -4.06
C ALA A 171 3.80 1.89 -4.37
N LEU A 172 3.26 2.00 -5.59
CA LEU A 172 2.56 3.18 -6.06
C LEU A 172 1.23 3.41 -5.33
N ASN A 173 0.48 2.34 -4.98
CA ASN A 173 -0.74 2.46 -4.18
C ASN A 173 -0.47 3.09 -2.81
N ASP A 174 0.49 2.53 -2.05
CA ASP A 174 0.75 2.97 -0.69
C ASP A 174 1.43 4.35 -0.65
N HIS A 175 2.28 4.66 -1.63
CA HIS A 175 2.82 6.01 -1.82
C HIS A 175 1.73 7.06 -2.05
N ALA A 176 0.67 6.73 -2.80
CA ALA A 176 -0.43 7.64 -3.11
C ALA A 176 -1.30 8.01 -1.90
N LEU A 177 -1.03 7.46 -0.71
CA LEU A 177 -1.62 7.92 0.55
C LEU A 177 -1.02 9.25 1.03
N PHE A 178 0.11 9.66 0.48
CA PHE A 178 0.82 10.89 0.84
C PHE A 178 0.91 11.84 -0.37
N PRO A 179 0.84 13.17 -0.14
CA PRO A 179 1.06 14.18 -1.17
C PRO A 179 2.54 14.42 -1.49
#